data_AF-A0A8H5TI91-F1
#
_entry.id   AF-A0A8H5TI91-F1
#
_cell.length_a   1.000
_cell.length_b   1.000
_cell.length_c   1.000
_cell.angle_alpha   90.00
_cell.angle_beta   90.00
_cell.angle_gamma   90.00
#
_symmetry.space_group_name_H-M   'P 1'
#
loop_
_entity.id
_entity.type
_entity.pdbx_description
1 polymer ?
#
loop_
_entity_poly.entity_id
_entity_poly.type
_entity_poly.pdbx_seq_one_letter_code
_entity_poly.pdbx_strand_id
1 'polypeptide(L)'
;MLPPPPPPPPSFRVPATDASSTPQAPVVPESGPARGLLLELIKHNGAPFNDHWAYFVRSSPSSSVGVVYEAIGEVRSGFQRQIRRNHNLTSDPPSTRIPLQWIDATFVNEELMLHGQGPVPVCIFEESLHKVKVPEKTLNDTTEREAPKKRIVQRNCQTWIVESADQLVADGILSSDVAAYLHATKQV
;
A
#
# COMPACT_ATOMS: atom_id res chain seq x y z
N MET A 1 6.85 -73.94 -4.09
CA MET A 1 6.82 -72.70 -4.89
C MET A 1 6.52 -71.55 -3.94
N LEU A 2 7.38 -70.53 -3.88
CA LEU A 2 7.20 -69.36 -3.02
C LEU A 2 6.29 -68.33 -3.74
N PRO A 3 5.37 -67.65 -3.03
CA PRO A 3 4.52 -66.63 -3.63
C PRO A 3 5.35 -65.40 -4.02
N PRO A 4 4.95 -64.67 -5.09
CA PRO A 4 5.66 -63.47 -5.52
C PRO A 4 5.55 -62.36 -4.47
N PRO A 5 6.60 -61.52 -4.34
CA PRO A 5 6.57 -60.41 -3.40
C PRO A 5 5.49 -59.39 -3.77
N PRO A 6 4.87 -58.72 -2.77
CA PRO A 6 3.85 -57.72 -3.02
C PRO A 6 4.44 -56.52 -3.79
N PRO A 7 3.63 -55.85 -4.62
CA PRO A 7 4.07 -54.65 -5.34
C PRO A 7 4.43 -53.52 -4.36
N PRO A 8 5.39 -52.65 -4.73
CA PRO A 8 5.75 -51.51 -3.91
C PRO A 8 4.55 -50.55 -3.76
N PRO A 9 4.41 -49.88 -2.61
CA PRO A 9 3.34 -48.92 -2.41
C PRO A 9 3.46 -47.75 -3.40
N PRO A 10 2.34 -47.16 -3.85
CA PRO A 10 2.36 -46.00 -4.72
C PRO A 10 3.08 -44.84 -4.03
N SER A 11 4.11 -44.30 -4.69
CA SER A 11 4.75 -43.06 -4.26
C SER A 11 3.72 -41.93 -4.32
N PHE A 12 3.18 -41.54 -3.16
CA PHE A 12 2.46 -40.28 -3.03
C PHE A 12 3.45 -39.15 -3.28
N ARG A 13 3.40 -38.60 -4.49
CA ARG A 13 4.06 -37.33 -4.79
C ARG A 13 3.30 -36.25 -4.03
N VAL A 14 3.82 -35.87 -2.87
CA VAL A 14 3.40 -34.65 -2.18
C VAL A 14 3.54 -33.52 -3.20
N PRO A 15 2.48 -32.75 -3.51
CA PRO A 15 2.64 -31.54 -4.30
C PRO A 15 3.69 -30.70 -3.58
N ALA A 16 4.73 -30.30 -4.31
CA ALA A 16 5.63 -29.29 -3.80
C ALA A 16 4.77 -28.08 -3.45
N THR A 17 4.61 -27.82 -2.15
CA THR A 17 4.21 -26.51 -1.67
C THR A 17 5.35 -25.60 -2.08
N ASP A 18 5.23 -24.98 -3.25
CA ASP A 18 6.17 -23.96 -3.68
C ASP A 18 6.12 -22.84 -2.63
N ALA A 19 7.16 -22.86 -1.81
CA ALA A 19 7.50 -21.83 -0.87
C ALA A 19 7.92 -20.58 -1.67
N SER A 20 7.38 -19.43 -1.27
CA SER A 20 7.79 -18.10 -1.71
C SER A 20 7.42 -17.73 -3.16
N SER A 21 6.13 -17.72 -3.47
CA SER A 21 5.64 -16.81 -4.51
C SER A 21 5.78 -15.38 -3.99
N THR A 22 6.79 -14.64 -4.44
CA THR A 22 6.77 -13.17 -4.37
C THR A 22 5.41 -12.71 -4.88
N PRO A 23 4.71 -11.81 -4.16
CA PRO A 23 3.39 -11.35 -4.56
C PRO A 23 3.47 -10.81 -5.98
N GLN A 24 2.64 -11.34 -6.89
CA GLN A 24 2.63 -10.85 -8.26
C GLN A 24 2.01 -9.45 -8.26
N ALA A 25 2.73 -8.48 -8.84
CA ALA A 25 2.21 -7.13 -8.99
C ALA A 25 0.94 -7.14 -9.84
N PRO A 26 -0.03 -6.25 -9.56
CA PRO A 26 -1.23 -6.11 -10.38
C PRO A 26 -0.88 -5.83 -11.85
N VAL A 27 -1.54 -6.52 -12.77
CA VAL A 27 -1.41 -6.23 -14.20
C VAL A 27 -2.32 -5.05 -14.53
N VAL A 28 -1.73 -3.88 -14.74
CA VAL A 28 -2.48 -2.65 -15.05
C VAL A 28 -2.35 -2.31 -16.53
N PRO A 29 -3.46 -2.13 -17.26
CA PRO A 29 -3.43 -1.69 -18.66
C PRO A 29 -2.70 -0.35 -18.83
N GLU A 30 -2.06 -0.15 -19.99
CA GLU A 30 -1.36 1.10 -20.30
C GLU A 30 -2.33 2.30 -20.39
N SER A 31 -3.56 2.06 -20.84
CA SER A 31 -4.62 3.06 -20.94
C SER A 31 -5.72 2.84 -19.91
N GLY A 32 -6.18 3.94 -19.31
CA GLY A 32 -7.23 3.95 -18.31
C GLY A 32 -8.60 4.32 -18.87
N PRO A 33 -9.64 4.30 -18.01
CA PRO A 33 -10.94 4.87 -18.36
C PRO A 33 -10.83 6.37 -18.61
N ALA A 34 -11.77 6.92 -19.38
CA ALA A 34 -11.80 8.34 -19.69
C ALA A 34 -11.81 9.18 -18.40
N ARG A 35 -10.85 10.10 -18.28
CA ARG A 35 -10.65 10.96 -17.09
C ARG A 35 -10.31 10.19 -15.79
N GLY A 36 -10.03 8.90 -15.87
CA GLY A 36 -9.46 8.14 -14.76
C GLY A 36 -8.00 8.51 -14.53
N LEU A 37 -7.53 8.30 -13.30
CA LEU A 37 -6.15 8.55 -12.92
C LEU A 37 -5.49 7.25 -12.47
N LEU A 38 -4.21 7.08 -12.80
CA LEU A 38 -3.48 5.88 -12.40
C LEU A 38 -2.99 6.04 -10.96
N LEU A 39 -3.34 5.08 -10.11
CA LEU A 39 -2.75 4.89 -8.80
C LEU A 39 -1.49 4.03 -8.92
N GLU A 40 -0.39 4.53 -8.37
CA GLU A 40 0.89 3.85 -8.28
C GLU A 40 1.33 3.75 -6.81
N LEU A 41 2.04 2.68 -6.46
CA LEU A 41 2.85 2.62 -5.26
C LEU A 41 4.26 3.12 -5.60
N ILE A 42 4.73 4.13 -4.88
CA ILE A 42 6.12 4.56 -4.94
C ILE A 42 6.86 4.12 -3.69
N LYS A 43 8.10 3.64 -3.87
CA LYS A 43 8.98 3.20 -2.80
C LYS A 43 10.24 4.04 -2.81
N HIS A 44 10.62 4.58 -1.66
CA HIS A 44 11.92 5.23 -1.45
C HIS A 44 12.76 4.33 -0.56
N ASN A 45 14.01 4.06 -0.98
CA ASN A 45 14.94 3.21 -0.24
C ASN A 45 15.15 3.75 1.18
N GLY A 46 14.72 2.98 2.17
CA GLY A 46 14.75 3.36 3.59
C GLY A 46 16.00 2.89 4.34
N ALA A 47 16.93 2.22 3.69
CA ALA A 47 18.05 1.55 4.35
C ALA A 47 18.80 2.46 5.35
N PRO A 48 19.05 2.00 6.59
CA PRO A 48 18.93 0.62 7.08
C PRO A 48 17.53 0.22 7.60
N PHE A 49 16.53 1.08 7.47
CA PHE A 49 15.14 0.81 7.86
C PHE A 49 14.30 0.30 6.68
N ASN A 50 13.01 0.04 6.92
CA ASN A 50 12.06 -0.34 5.89
C ASN A 50 11.87 0.79 4.87
N ASP A 51 11.58 0.42 3.63
CA ASP A 51 11.32 1.38 2.55
C ASP A 51 10.15 2.28 2.91
N HIS A 52 10.26 3.55 2.55
CA HIS A 52 9.15 4.46 2.68
C HIS A 52 8.17 4.26 1.53
N TRP A 53 6.91 4.00 1.86
CA TRP A 53 5.85 3.77 0.87
C TRP A 53 4.90 4.95 0.83
N ALA A 54 4.53 5.34 -0.38
CA ALA A 54 3.51 6.34 -0.63
C ALA A 54 2.66 5.94 -1.83
N TYR A 55 1.42 6.41 -1.86
CA TYR A 55 0.62 6.39 -3.08
C TYR A 55 0.98 7.59 -3.94
N PHE A 56 1.05 7.38 -5.24
CA PHE A 56 1.15 8.43 -6.24
C PHE A 56 -0.01 8.31 -7.21
N VAL A 57 -0.85 9.35 -7.26
CA VAL A 57 -1.87 9.48 -8.29
C VAL A 57 -1.29 10.32 -9.41
N ARG A 58 -1.02 9.67 -10.54
CA ARG A 58 -0.40 10.28 -11.70
C ARG A 58 -1.36 11.25 -12.39
N SER A 59 -0.86 12.43 -12.75
CA SER A 59 -1.59 13.36 -13.61
C SER A 59 -1.69 12.82 -15.05
N SER A 60 -2.82 13.07 -15.69
CA SER A 60 -3.06 12.80 -17.11
C SER A 60 -2.03 13.46 -18.05
N PRO A 61 -1.67 14.75 -17.90
CA PRO A 61 -0.72 15.39 -18.81
C PRO A 61 0.75 15.02 -18.57
N SER A 62 1.10 14.43 -17.42
CA SER A 62 2.51 14.13 -17.09
C SER A 62 2.65 12.90 -16.20
N SER A 63 3.51 11.97 -16.63
CA SER A 63 3.83 10.75 -15.87
C SER A 63 4.71 10.98 -14.64
N SER A 64 5.32 12.17 -14.51
CA SER A 64 6.17 12.52 -13.36
C SER A 64 5.50 13.47 -12.37
N VAL A 65 4.39 14.11 -12.75
CA VAL A 65 3.65 15.05 -11.91
C VAL A 65 2.36 14.39 -11.42
N GLY A 66 2.01 14.62 -10.16
CA GLY A 66 0.82 14.04 -9.56
C GLY A 66 0.61 14.43 -8.11
N VAL A 67 -0.15 13.62 -7.39
CA VAL A 67 -0.39 13.80 -5.95
C VAL A 67 0.21 12.63 -5.19
N VAL A 68 1.02 12.92 -4.18
CA VAL A 68 1.57 11.91 -3.28
C VAL A 68 0.77 11.88 -1.98
N TYR A 69 0.34 10.69 -1.57
CA TYR A 69 -0.29 10.44 -0.28
C TYR A 69 0.58 9.50 0.54
N GLU A 70 0.96 9.94 1.72
CA GLU A 70 1.86 9.19 2.59
C GLU A 70 1.55 9.44 4.06
N ALA A 71 2.02 8.54 4.91
CA ALA A 71 2.09 8.78 6.34
C ALA A 71 3.55 9.13 6.70
N ILE A 72 3.78 10.37 7.11
CA ILE A 72 5.06 10.85 7.62
C ILE A 72 5.06 10.84 9.14
N GLY A 73 6.22 10.64 9.76
CA GLY A 73 6.38 10.72 11.21
C GLY A 73 7.18 9.55 11.75
N GLU A 74 7.28 9.50 13.07
CA GLU A 74 8.09 8.51 13.77
C GLU A 74 7.31 7.94 14.95
N VAL A 75 7.73 6.77 15.43
CA VAL A 75 7.08 6.08 16.56
C VAL A 75 6.96 6.98 17.80
N ARG A 76 7.92 7.89 18.00
CA ARG A 76 7.96 8.83 19.13
C ARG A 76 7.01 10.00 19.00
N SER A 77 6.90 10.59 17.81
CA SER A 77 6.08 11.78 17.53
C SER A 77 4.65 11.43 17.08
N GLY A 78 4.42 10.17 16.69
CA GLY A 78 3.21 9.76 15.99
C GLY A 78 3.34 9.98 14.48
N PHE A 79 2.45 9.35 13.72
CA PHE A 79 2.38 9.54 12.27
C PHE A 79 1.29 10.54 11.92
N GLN A 80 1.53 11.34 10.89
CA GLN A 80 0.58 12.27 10.30
C GLN A 80 0.44 11.97 8.82
N ARG A 81 -0.78 12.16 8.30
CA ARG A 81 -1.02 12.02 6.87
C ARG A 81 -0.51 13.28 6.17
N GLN A 82 0.24 13.09 5.10
CA GLN A 82 0.68 14.16 4.24
C GLN A 82 0.12 13.95 2.84
N ILE A 83 -0.31 15.07 2.23
CA ILE A 83 -0.75 15.13 0.84
C ILE A 83 0.15 16.16 0.15
N ARG A 84 1.03 15.70 -0.74
CA ARG A 84 1.85 16.57 -1.58
C ARG A 84 1.19 16.69 -2.95
N ARG A 85 0.51 17.81 -3.19
CA ARG A 85 -0.15 18.11 -4.47
C ARG A 85 0.83 18.70 -5.47
N ASN A 86 0.56 18.45 -6.76
CA ASN A 86 1.40 18.89 -7.87
C ASN A 86 2.89 18.53 -7.66
N HIS A 87 3.15 17.36 -7.07
CA HIS A 87 4.49 16.90 -6.76
C HIS A 87 5.14 16.31 -8.01
N ASN A 88 6.39 16.69 -8.27
CA ASN A 88 7.15 16.19 -9.40
C ASN A 88 8.21 15.18 -8.93
N LEU A 89 8.02 13.91 -9.31
CA LEU A 89 8.92 12.81 -8.99
C LEU A 89 10.32 12.99 -9.62
N THR A 90 10.53 13.87 -10.60
CA THR A 90 11.90 14.11 -11.10
C THR A 90 12.78 14.84 -10.09
N SER A 91 12.19 15.59 -9.15
CA SER A 91 12.93 16.28 -8.09
C SER A 91 13.25 15.38 -6.89
N ASP A 92 12.43 14.35 -6.67
CA ASP A 92 12.54 13.38 -5.58
C ASP A 92 12.21 11.99 -6.14
N PRO A 93 13.14 11.39 -6.92
CA PRO A 93 12.85 10.17 -7.66
C PRO A 93 12.72 8.97 -6.72
N PRO A 94 11.59 8.22 -6.78
CA PRO A 94 11.45 7.01 -6.00
C PRO A 94 12.36 5.92 -6.54
N SER A 95 12.82 5.03 -5.66
CA SER A 95 13.63 3.86 -6.03
C SER A 95 12.83 2.84 -6.85
N THR A 96 11.51 2.78 -6.65
CA THR A 96 10.62 1.90 -7.44
C THR A 96 9.26 2.54 -7.61
N ARG A 97 8.66 2.33 -8.79
CA ARG A 97 7.28 2.71 -9.12
C ARG A 97 6.52 1.47 -9.58
N ILE A 98 5.39 1.19 -8.95
CA ILE A 98 4.58 0.00 -9.24
C ILE A 98 3.15 0.47 -9.55
N PRO A 99 2.67 0.34 -10.80
CA PRO A 99 1.26 0.57 -11.12
C PRO A 99 0.37 -0.37 -10.31
N LEU A 100 -0.65 0.18 -9.64
CA LEU A 100 -1.59 -0.61 -8.85
C LEU A 100 -2.91 -0.79 -9.58
N GLN A 101 -3.57 0.31 -9.96
CA GLN A 101 -4.87 0.28 -10.62
C GLN A 101 -5.25 1.66 -11.18
N TRP A 102 -6.08 1.68 -12.21
CA TRP A 102 -6.79 2.89 -12.65
C TRP A 102 -7.99 3.21 -11.75
N ILE A 103 -8.05 4.43 -11.24
CA ILE A 103 -9.19 4.93 -10.48
C ILE A 103 -10.17 5.60 -11.45
N ASP A 104 -11.45 5.22 -11.38
CA ASP A 104 -12.51 5.79 -12.20
C ASP A 104 -12.72 7.29 -11.90
N ALA A 105 -13.08 8.05 -12.94
CA ALA A 105 -13.34 9.48 -12.86
C ALA A 105 -14.45 9.86 -11.86
N THR A 106 -15.32 8.92 -11.47
CA THR A 106 -16.32 9.12 -10.42
C THR A 106 -15.69 9.37 -9.05
N PHE A 107 -14.50 8.82 -8.79
CA PHE A 107 -13.84 8.90 -7.48
C PHE A 107 -12.76 9.98 -7.39
N VAL A 108 -12.30 10.51 -8.53
CA VAL A 108 -11.19 11.46 -8.62
C VAL A 108 -11.60 12.73 -9.37
N ASN A 109 -11.03 13.85 -8.97
CA ASN A 109 -11.14 15.12 -9.70
C ASN A 109 -9.73 15.71 -9.83
N GLU A 110 -9.11 15.47 -10.98
CA GLU A 110 -7.71 15.84 -11.23
C GLU A 110 -7.42 17.31 -10.95
N GLU A 111 -8.28 18.21 -11.43
CA GLU A 111 -8.09 19.65 -11.29
C GLU A 111 -8.07 20.07 -9.81
N LEU A 112 -9.03 19.58 -9.04
CA LEU A 112 -9.07 19.83 -7.59
C LEU A 112 -7.91 19.15 -6.86
N MET A 113 -7.54 17.94 -7.26
CA MET A 113 -6.46 17.18 -6.63
C MET A 113 -5.09 17.82 -6.85
N LEU A 114 -4.83 18.40 -8.02
CA LEU A 114 -3.55 19.07 -8.32
C LEU A 114 -3.47 20.49 -7.73
N HIS A 115 -4.58 21.22 -7.69
CA HIS A 115 -4.60 22.63 -7.26
C HIS A 115 -5.17 22.85 -5.86
N GLY A 116 -5.63 21.80 -5.19
CA GLY A 116 -6.14 21.85 -3.83
C GLY A 116 -5.13 22.43 -2.83
N GLN A 117 -5.62 23.01 -1.75
CA GLN A 117 -4.81 23.62 -0.71
C GLN A 117 -5.02 22.94 0.65
N GLY A 118 -3.94 22.76 1.40
CA GLY A 118 -3.98 22.21 2.76
C GLY A 118 -4.33 20.72 2.82
N PRO A 119 -4.50 20.12 4.01
CA PRO A 119 -4.69 18.68 4.17
C PRO A 119 -6.12 18.19 3.90
N VAL A 120 -7.02 19.06 3.42
CA VAL A 120 -8.46 18.76 3.26
C VAL A 120 -8.68 17.84 2.05
N PRO A 121 -9.52 16.79 2.16
CA PRO A 121 -9.87 15.95 1.03
C PRO A 121 -10.71 16.72 0.01
N VAL A 122 -10.42 16.54 -1.28
CA VAL A 122 -11.14 17.24 -2.36
C VAL A 122 -11.93 16.30 -3.29
N CYS A 123 -11.87 15.00 -3.07
CA CYS A 123 -12.58 13.99 -3.85
C CYS A 123 -12.87 12.73 -3.01
N ILE A 124 -13.73 11.84 -3.53
CA ILE A 124 -14.17 10.61 -2.83
C ILE A 124 -12.98 9.70 -2.52
N PHE A 125 -12.00 9.60 -3.43
CA PHE A 125 -10.76 8.86 -3.18
C PHE A 125 -10.01 9.41 -1.95
N GLU A 126 -9.82 10.73 -1.87
CA GLU A 126 -9.18 11.35 -0.71
C GLU A 126 -10.02 11.18 0.55
N GLU A 127 -11.35 11.34 0.48
CA GLU A 127 -12.25 11.12 1.62
C GLU A 127 -12.14 9.70 2.18
N SER A 128 -12.03 8.69 1.31
CA SER A 128 -11.82 7.30 1.71
C SER A 128 -10.49 7.11 2.43
N LEU A 129 -9.40 7.66 1.88
CA LEU A 129 -8.10 7.69 2.57
C LEU A 129 -8.21 8.43 3.92
N HIS A 130 -9.11 9.39 4.04
CA HIS A 130 -9.31 10.16 5.27
C HIS A 130 -9.89 9.37 6.43
N LYS A 131 -10.73 8.36 6.13
CA LYS A 131 -11.34 7.48 7.13
C LYS A 131 -10.31 6.64 7.90
N VAL A 132 -9.16 6.37 7.27
CA VAL A 132 -8.11 5.51 7.85
C VAL A 132 -7.31 6.32 8.85
N LYS A 133 -7.46 6.00 10.14
CA LYS A 133 -6.68 6.64 11.19
C LYS A 133 -5.19 6.41 10.95
N VAL A 134 -4.42 7.49 10.97
CA VAL A 134 -2.97 7.37 10.98
C VAL A 134 -2.52 6.75 12.31
N PRO A 135 -1.41 6.00 12.31
CA PRO A 135 -0.89 5.40 13.53
C PRO A 135 -0.67 6.40 14.68
N GLU A 136 -1.46 6.28 15.74
CA GLU A 136 -1.29 7.08 16.96
C GLU A 136 -0.04 6.64 17.76
N LYS A 137 0.56 7.61 18.45
CA LYS A 137 1.76 7.47 19.29
C LYS A 137 1.64 6.29 20.26
N THR A 138 2.57 5.33 20.21
CA THR A 138 2.51 4.10 21.03
C THR A 138 3.46 4.10 22.23
N LEU A 139 4.12 5.22 22.53
CA LEU A 139 4.92 5.35 23.74
C LEU A 139 4.03 5.80 24.89
N ASN A 140 3.62 4.81 25.71
CA ASN A 140 3.14 5.08 27.06
C ASN A 140 4.20 5.91 27.79
N ASP A 141 3.76 7.00 28.43
CA ASP A 141 4.57 7.74 29.39
C ASP A 141 5.06 6.76 30.48
N THR A 142 6.34 6.86 30.83
CA THR A 142 7.04 5.98 31.80
C THR A 142 6.51 6.07 33.24
N THR A 143 5.31 6.63 33.44
CA THR A 143 4.70 6.90 34.76
C THR A 143 3.64 5.88 35.15
N GLU A 144 3.18 5.01 34.24
CA GLU A 144 2.18 3.99 34.56
C GLU A 144 2.79 2.59 34.69
N ARG A 145 2.80 2.09 35.93
CA ARG A 145 3.15 0.72 36.30
C ARG A 145 2.07 -0.26 35.83
N GLU A 146 1.92 -0.45 34.53
CA GLU A 146 1.17 -1.59 34.00
C GLU A 146 1.98 -2.31 32.93
N ALA A 147 2.19 -3.61 33.16
CA ALA A 147 2.94 -4.47 32.24
C ALA A 147 2.27 -4.49 30.84
N PRO A 148 3.02 -4.31 29.74
CA PRO A 148 2.43 -4.27 28.41
C PRO A 148 1.93 -5.66 28.00
N LYS A 149 0.61 -5.88 28.07
CA LYS A 149 -0.05 -7.16 27.73
C LYS A 149 -0.37 -7.34 26.24
N LYS A 150 0.01 -6.41 25.36
CA LYS A 150 -0.24 -6.51 23.91
C LYS A 150 1.04 -6.21 23.13
N ARG A 151 1.38 -7.06 22.16
CA ARG A 151 2.42 -6.78 21.16
C ARG A 151 2.12 -5.41 20.56
N ILE A 152 3.03 -4.45 20.80
CA ILE A 152 3.00 -3.16 20.11
C ILE A 152 3.33 -3.48 18.66
N VAL A 153 2.31 -3.54 17.81
CA VAL A 153 2.51 -3.60 16.36
C VAL A 153 3.02 -2.22 15.96
N GLN A 154 4.31 -2.14 15.64
CA GLN A 154 4.92 -0.92 15.14
C GLN A 154 4.25 -0.55 13.82
N ARG A 155 3.31 0.37 13.89
CA ARG A 155 2.63 0.90 12.72
C ARG A 155 3.55 1.93 12.06
N ASN A 156 3.81 1.74 10.78
CA ASN A 156 4.69 2.58 9.93
C ASN A 156 3.94 3.05 8.67
N CYS A 157 4.62 3.77 7.77
CA CYS A 157 4.04 4.23 6.49
C CYS A 157 3.44 3.08 5.66
N GLN A 158 4.11 1.93 5.61
CA GLN A 158 3.61 0.74 4.90
C GLN A 158 2.32 0.20 5.52
N THR A 159 2.20 0.25 6.85
CA THR A 159 0.98 -0.14 7.55
C THR A 159 -0.19 0.78 7.20
N TRP A 160 0.05 2.08 7.11
CA TRP A 160 -0.98 3.03 6.68
C TRP A 160 -1.41 2.78 5.22
N ILE A 161 -0.46 2.50 4.32
CA ILE A 161 -0.76 2.14 2.92
C ILE A 161 -1.64 0.89 2.84
N VAL A 162 -1.31 -0.15 3.61
CA VAL A 162 -2.08 -1.39 3.63
C VAL A 162 -3.46 -1.20 4.25
N GLU A 163 -3.57 -0.57 5.42
CA GLU A 163 -4.86 -0.29 6.07
C GLU A 163 -5.76 0.63 5.21
N SER A 164 -5.15 1.55 4.43
CA SER A 164 -5.90 2.39 3.50
C SER A 164 -6.30 1.68 2.21
N ALA A 165 -5.52 0.69 1.75
CA ALA A 165 -5.96 -0.18 0.66
C ALA A 165 -7.24 -0.95 1.05
N ASP A 166 -7.29 -1.49 2.28
CA ASP A 166 -8.47 -2.20 2.78
C ASP A 166 -9.70 -1.28 2.82
N GLN A 167 -9.54 -0.03 3.25
CA GLN A 167 -10.62 0.96 3.25
C GLN A 167 -11.07 1.33 1.82
N LEU A 168 -10.14 1.50 0.90
CA LEU A 168 -10.46 1.79 -0.51
C LEU A 168 -11.20 0.62 -1.17
N VAL A 169 -10.87 -0.64 -0.80
CA VAL A 169 -11.61 -1.82 -1.24
C VAL A 169 -13.02 -1.83 -0.64
N ALA A 170 -13.16 -1.52 0.65
CA ALA A 170 -14.47 -1.46 1.32
C ALA A 170 -15.38 -0.38 0.70
N ASP A 171 -14.81 0.73 0.24
CA ASP A 171 -15.53 1.80 -0.46
C ASP A 171 -15.72 1.52 -1.97
N GLY A 172 -15.24 0.37 -2.47
CA GLY A 172 -15.40 -0.03 -3.88
C GLY A 172 -14.50 0.72 -4.87
N ILE A 173 -13.45 1.39 -4.38
CA ILE A 173 -12.54 2.22 -5.18
C ILE A 173 -11.35 1.39 -5.70
N LEU A 174 -10.85 0.44 -4.91
CA LEU A 174 -9.80 -0.50 -5.30
C LEU A 174 -10.29 -1.94 -5.37
N SER A 175 -9.64 -2.75 -6.21
CA SER A 175 -9.82 -4.19 -6.24
C SER A 175 -9.17 -4.85 -5.02
N SER A 176 -9.78 -5.93 -4.53
CA SER A 176 -9.23 -6.75 -3.45
C SER A 176 -7.83 -7.30 -3.78
N ASP A 177 -7.54 -7.52 -5.07
CA ASP A 177 -6.24 -8.04 -5.52
C ASP A 177 -5.10 -7.06 -5.24
N VAL A 178 -5.38 -5.75 -5.36
CA VAL A 178 -4.41 -4.69 -5.05
C VAL A 178 -4.10 -4.69 -3.56
N ALA A 179 -5.13 -4.78 -2.71
CA ALA A 179 -4.94 -4.86 -1.26
C ALA A 179 -4.15 -6.13 -0.87
N ALA A 180 -4.51 -7.29 -1.43
CA ALA A 180 -3.80 -8.55 -1.20
C ALA A 180 -2.32 -8.46 -1.59
N TYR A 181 -2.01 -7.82 -2.73
CA TYR A 181 -0.63 -7.57 -3.15
C TYR A 181 0.13 -6.68 -2.15
N LEU A 182 -0.49 -5.59 -1.68
CA LEU A 182 0.14 -4.67 -0.72
C LEU A 182 0.39 -5.36 0.63
N HIS A 183 -0.57 -6.13 1.13
CA HIS A 183 -0.42 -6.94 2.35
C HIS A 183 0.75 -7.92 2.24
N ALA A 184 0.84 -8.63 1.11
CA ALA A 184 1.87 -9.65 0.93
C ALA A 184 3.27 -9.06 0.64
N THR A 185 3.35 -7.81 0.17
CA THR A 185 4.62 -7.12 -0.15
C THR A 185 5.18 -6.32 1.03
N LYS A 186 4.37 -6.08 2.08
CA LYS A 186 4.75 -5.28 3.25
C LYS A 186 5.98 -5.86 3.95
N GLN A 187 6.96 -5.02 4.27
CA GLN A 187 8.14 -5.37 5.06
C GLN A 187 7.78 -5.38 6.56
N VAL A 188 8.13 -6.47 7.24
CA VAL A 188 7.93 -6.70 8.69
C VAL A 188 9.19 -6.38 9.49
#